data_AF-A0AAE4G235-F1
#
_entry.id   AF-A0AAE4G235-F1
#
_cell.length_a   1.000
_cell.length_b   1.000
_cell.length_c   1.000
_cell.angle_alpha   90.00
_cell.angle_beta   90.00
_cell.angle_gamma   90.00
#
_symmetry.space_group_name_H-M   'P 1'
#
loop_
_entity.id
_entity.type
_entity.pdbx_description
1 polymer ?
#
loop_
_entity_poly.entity_id
_entity_poly.type
_entity_poly.pdbx_seq_one_letter_code
_entity_poly.pdbx_strand_id
1 'polypeptide(L)' 'MTASSEPVSSAPITWEYVTVPLITHATKQILDQWGADGWELVQVVPGPSGTDNLIAYLKRPRS' A
#
# COMPACT_ATOMS: atom_id res chain seq x y z
N MET A 1 -9.59 29.05 -36.06
CA MET A 1 -8.90 27.77 -35.76
C MET A 1 -9.28 27.40 -34.34
N THR A 2 -10.22 26.48 -34.17
CA THR A 2 -10.69 26.02 -32.85
C THR A 2 -9.84 24.83 -32.42
N ALA A 3 -9.09 24.97 -31.32
CA ALA A 3 -8.38 23.88 -30.69
C ALA A 3 -9.37 23.13 -29.80
N SER A 4 -9.84 21.97 -30.27
CA SER A 4 -10.59 21.02 -29.44
C SER A 4 -9.59 20.30 -28.55
N SER A 5 -9.51 20.69 -27.27
CA SER A 5 -8.87 19.89 -26.24
C SER A 5 -9.95 19.10 -25.51
N GLU A 6 -10.11 17.83 -25.87
CA GLU A 6 -10.91 16.88 -25.09
C GLU A 6 -10.19 16.61 -23.75
N PRO A 7 -10.88 16.69 -22.60
CA PRO A 7 -10.29 16.25 -21.34
C PRO A 7 -10.21 14.72 -21.36
N VAL A 8 -9.00 14.17 -21.29
CA VAL A 8 -8.80 12.75 -21.02
C VAL A 8 -9.47 12.45 -19.67
N SER A 9 -10.55 11.68 -19.66
CA SER A 9 -11.17 11.19 -18.43
C SER A 9 -10.18 10.24 -17.76
N SER A 10 -9.32 10.78 -16.89
CA SER A 10 -8.60 9.99 -15.92
C SER A 10 -9.65 9.44 -14.95
N ALA A 11 -10.09 8.21 -15.16
CA ALA A 11 -10.92 7.50 -14.20
C ALA A 11 -10.28 7.64 -12.80
N PRO A 12 -11.07 7.85 -11.73
CA PRO A 12 -10.52 8.02 -10.40
C PRO A 12 -9.75 6.75 -10.01
N ILE A 13 -8.45 6.89 -9.79
CA ILE A 13 -7.62 5.84 -9.19
C ILE A 13 -8.25 5.44 -7.85
N THR A 14 -8.81 4.24 -7.82
CA THR A 14 -9.31 3.65 -6.58
C THR A 14 -8.14 2.96 -5.90
N TRP A 15 -7.98 3.17 -4.60
CA TRP A 15 -6.89 2.58 -3.83
C TRP A 15 -7.42 1.41 -3.01
N GLU A 16 -6.69 0.30 -3.03
CA GLU A 16 -6.92 -0.83 -2.13
C GLU A 16 -5.93 -0.77 -0.97
N TYR A 17 -6.42 -1.03 0.24
CA TYR A 17 -5.62 -0.98 1.46
C TYR A 17 -5.65 -2.33 2.15
N VAL A 18 -4.49 -2.76 2.67
CA VAL A 18 -4.36 -3.98 3.45
C VAL A 18 -3.57 -3.73 4.72
N THR A 19 -3.93 -4.45 5.77
CA THR A 19 -3.20 -4.50 7.04
C THR A 19 -2.59 -5.87 7.19
N VAL A 20 -1.28 -5.92 7.45
CA VAL A 20 -0.56 -7.19 7.61
C VAL A 20 0.21 -7.20 8.92
N PRO A 21 0.05 -8.25 9.74
CA PRO A 21 0.87 -8.42 10.92
C PRO A 21 2.29 -8.78 10.49
N LEU A 22 3.24 -8.06 11.05
CA LEU A 22 4.67 -8.28 10.87
C LEU A 22 5.20 -9.07 12.05
N ILE A 23 6.00 -10.07 11.73
CA ILE A 23 6.75 -10.85 12.72
C ILE A 23 8.12 -10.18 12.87
N THR A 24 8.49 -9.72 14.07
CA THR A 24 9.73 -8.95 14.33
C THR A 24 10.99 -9.55 13.69
N HIS A 25 11.07 -10.88 13.63
CA HIS A 25 12.22 -11.63 13.11
C HIS A 25 12.17 -11.84 11.59
N ALA A 26 11.05 -11.54 10.95
CA ALA A 26 10.80 -11.74 9.51
C ALA A 26 10.22 -10.49 8.82
N THR A 27 10.20 -9.32 9.47
CA THR A 27 9.61 -8.08 8.94
C THR A 27 10.09 -7.75 7.53
N LYS A 28 11.41 -7.83 7.29
CA LYS A 28 11.99 -7.58 5.96
C LYS A 28 11.43 -8.52 4.90
N GLN A 29 11.39 -9.83 5.18
CA GLN A 29 10.91 -10.85 4.25
C GLN A 29 9.44 -10.63 3.89
N ILE A 30 8.60 -10.31 4.90
CA ILE A 30 7.19 -10.03 4.70
C ILE A 30 7.02 -8.80 3.79
N LEU A 31 7.67 -7.68 4.12
CA LEU A 31 7.56 -6.43 3.35
C LEU A 31 8.07 -6.58 1.90
N ASP A 32 9.16 -7.33 1.70
CA ASP A 32 9.72 -7.62 0.38
C ASP A 32 8.72 -8.41 -0.48
N GLN A 33 8.06 -9.41 0.11
CA GLN A 33 7.05 -10.22 -0.58
C GLN A 33 5.83 -9.40 -1.01
N TRP A 34 5.33 -8.50 -0.14
CA TRP A 34 4.22 -7.60 -0.50
C TRP A 34 4.64 -6.54 -1.52
N GLY A 35 5.87 -6.02 -1.40
CA GLY A 35 6.44 -5.11 -2.38
C GLY A 35 6.55 -5.75 -3.78
N ALA A 36 6.95 -7.04 -3.84
CA ALA A 36 6.97 -7.81 -5.08
C ALA A 36 5.56 -8.04 -5.67
N ASP A 37 4.52 -8.12 -4.83
CA ASP A 37 3.12 -8.20 -5.25
C ASP A 37 2.54 -6.84 -5.69
N GLY A 38 3.35 -5.76 -5.62
CA GLY A 38 2.98 -4.43 -6.08
C GLY A 38 2.32 -3.56 -5.01
N TRP A 39 2.41 -3.95 -3.74
CA TRP A 39 1.92 -3.14 -2.63
C TRP A 39 2.96 -2.12 -2.18
N GLU A 40 2.52 -0.88 -1.98
CA GLU A 40 3.35 0.20 -1.45
C GLU A 40 3.16 0.30 0.07
N LEU A 41 4.28 0.20 0.81
CA LEU A 41 4.28 0.39 2.26
C LEU A 41 3.97 1.85 2.60
N VAL A 42 2.92 2.08 3.37
CA VAL A 42 2.52 3.41 3.85
C VAL A 42 3.13 3.69 5.21
N GLN A 43 2.92 2.79 6.17
CA GLN A 43 3.37 2.96 7.53
C GLN A 43 3.47 1.63 8.27
N VAL A 44 4.40 1.55 9.22
CA VAL A 44 4.45 0.48 10.22
C VAL A 44 4.13 1.08 11.59
N VAL A 45 3.19 0.46 12.32
CA VAL A 45 2.80 0.89 13.68
C VAL A 45 2.97 -0.26 14.68
N PRO A 46 3.36 0.02 15.93
CA PRO A 46 3.32 -0.97 17.00
C PRO A 46 1.87 -1.23 17.43
N GLY A 47 1.53 -2.50 17.61
CA GLY A 47 0.23 -2.96 18.04
C GLY A 47 -0.04 -2.68 19.53
N PRO A 48 -1.31 -2.67 19.95
CA PRO A 48 -1.70 -2.28 21.31
C PRO A 48 -1.22 -3.25 22.42
N SER A 49 -0.84 -4.48 22.08
CA SER A 49 -0.34 -5.49 23.05
C SER A 49 1.18 -5.48 23.25
N GLY A 50 1.92 -4.54 22.67
CA GLY A 50 3.36 -4.36 22.91
C GLY A 50 4.22 -4.35 21.65
N THR A 51 5.49 -3.96 21.82
CA THR A 51 6.49 -3.65 20.77
C THR A 51 6.74 -4.77 19.76
N ASP A 52 6.41 -6.02 20.11
CA ASP A 52 6.69 -7.19 19.27
C ASP A 52 5.61 -7.47 18.20
N ASN A 53 4.45 -6.81 18.30
CA ASN A 53 3.37 -6.95 17.32
C ASN A 53 3.39 -5.74 16.39
N LEU A 54 4.19 -5.77 15.34
CA LEU A 54 4.22 -4.70 14.35
C LEU A 54 3.12 -4.92 13.32
N ILE A 55 2.41 -3.87 12.92
CA ILE A 55 1.41 -3.92 11.84
C ILE A 55 1.88 -3.01 10.72
N ALA A 56 1.93 -3.53 9.49
CA ALA A 56 2.17 -2.72 8.30
C ALA A 56 0.85 -2.39 7.59
N TYR A 57 0.70 -1.13 7.22
CA TYR A 57 -0.32 -0.64 6.31
C TYR A 57 0.27 -0.52 4.92
N LEU A 58 -0.36 -1.18 3.95
CA LEU A 58 0.04 -1.09 2.56
C LEU A 58 -1.14 -0.66 1.71
N LYS A 59 -0.83 -0.04 0.58
CA LYS A 59 -1.80 0.37 -0.42
C LYS A 59 -1.37 -0.07 -1.81
N ARG A 60 -2.32 -0.31 -2.70
CA ARG A 60 -2.05 -0.50 -4.13
C ARG A 60 -3.10 0.21 -4.98
N PRO A 61 -2.75 0.71 -6.18
CA PRO A 61 -3.72 1.23 -7.11
C PRO A 61 -4.55 0.08 -7.69
N ARG A 62 -5.87 0.21 -7.62
CA ARG A 62 -6.81 -0.68 -8.29
C ARG A 62 -7.02 -0.13 -9.70
N SER A 63 -6.61 -0.93 -10.70
CA SER A 63 -6.90 -0.65 -12.12
C SER A 63 -8.38 -0.82 -12.46
#